data_AF-A0A2V9S934-F1
#
_entry.id   AF-A0A2V9S934-F1
#
_cell.length_a   1.000
_cell.length_b   1.000
_cell.length_c   1.000
_cell.angle_alpha   90.00
_cell.angle_beta   90.00
_cell.angle_gamma   90.00
#
_symmetry.space_group_name_H-M   'P 1'
#
loop_
_entity.id
_entity.type
_entity.pdbx_description
1 polymer ?
#
loop_
_entity_poly.entity_id
_entity_poly.type
_entity_poly.pdbx_seq_one_letter_code
_entity_poly.pdbx_strand_id
1 'polypeptide(L)' 'MLILKYKGKTPFLSSCERCHLKFFTPRELSHKPTEAEQNLRNRFEMHQCRADDVAAVRYAAVRTVNTTRSGSRD' A
#
# COMPACT_ATOMS: atom_id res chain seq x y z
N MET A 1 -0.99 -6.95 -7.76
CA MET A 1 -0.93 -5.50 -8.09
C MET A 1 -2.31 -5.10 -8.53
N LEU A 2 -2.84 -4.01 -7.97
CA LEU A 2 -4.13 -3.46 -8.35
C LEU A 2 -3.95 -2.10 -9.03
N ILE A 3 -4.58 -1.88 -10.19
CA ILE A 3 -4.65 -0.54 -10.79
C ILE A 3 -5.72 0.26 -10.04
N LEU A 4 -5.34 1.41 -9.49
CA LEU A 4 -6.23 2.26 -8.70
C LEU A 4 -6.78 3.45 -9.48
N LYS A 5 -6.05 3.92 -10.50
CA LYS A 5 -6.45 5.10 -11.26
C LYS A 5 -6.01 5.01 -12.71
N TYR A 6 -6.89 5.46 -13.59
CA TYR A 6 -6.62 5.70 -15.00
C TYR A 6 -6.65 7.21 -15.30
N LYS A 7 -5.89 7.63 -16.31
CA LYS A 7 -6.00 8.93 -16.97
C LYS A 7 -6.46 8.68 -18.39
N GLY A 8 -7.74 8.93 -18.67
CA GLY A 8 -8.38 8.43 -19.89
C GLY A 8 -8.38 6.90 -19.88
N LYS A 9 -7.72 6.28 -20.86
CA LYS A 9 -7.54 4.82 -20.95
C LYS A 9 -6.17 4.34 -20.46
N THR A 10 -5.28 5.25 -20.08
CA THR A 10 -3.92 4.92 -19.62
C THR A 10 -3.93 4.64 -18.12
N PRO A 11 -3.47 3.48 -17.64
CA PRO A 11 -3.30 3.27 -16.20
C PRO A 11 -2.27 4.28 -15.67
N PHE A 12 -2.55 4.93 -14.55
CA PHE A 12 -1.75 6.02 -14.00
C PHE A 12 -1.18 5.71 -12.62
N LEU A 13 -1.94 4.98 -11.80
CA LEU A 13 -1.55 4.60 -10.45
C LEU A 13 -1.93 3.15 -10.20
N SER A 14 -0.98 2.37 -9.69
CA SER A 14 -1.21 1.05 -9.13
C SER A 14 -0.70 0.93 -7.70
N SER A 15 -1.12 -0.11 -7.00
CA SER A 15 -0.67 -0.41 -5.65
C SER A 15 -0.45 -1.91 -5.45
N CYS A 16 0.49 -2.24 -4.57
CA CYS A 16 0.64 -3.60 -4.07
C CYS A 16 -0.50 -3.93 -3.10
N GLU A 17 -1.19 -5.05 -3.29
CA GLU A 17 -2.31 -5.43 -2.41
C GLU A 17 -1.86 -5.88 -1.02
N ARG A 18 -0.57 -6.24 -0.86
CA ARG A 18 -0.01 -6.72 0.41
C ARG A 18 0.48 -5.58 1.30
N CYS A 19 1.28 -4.68 0.74
CA CYS A 19 1.91 -3.60 1.49
C CYS A 19 1.41 -2.20 1.13
N HIS A 20 0.49 -2.09 0.18
CA HIS A 20 -0.09 -0.83 -0.28
C HIS A 20 0.90 0.19 -0.87
N LEU A 21 2.15 -0.20 -1.13
CA LEU A 21 3.11 0.64 -1.85
C LEU A 21 2.53 1.02 -3.22
N LYS A 22 2.66 2.30 -3.56
CA LYS A 22 2.10 2.89 -4.79
C LYS A 22 3.16 3.00 -5.87
N PHE A 23 2.76 2.69 -7.10
CA PHE A 23 3.57 2.85 -8.30
C PHE A 23 2.85 3.79 -9.26
N PHE A 24 3.56 4.80 -9.75
CA PHE A 24 3.01 5.80 -10.66
C PHE A 24 3.58 5.62 -12.05
N THR A 25 2.73 5.88 -13.04
CA THR A 25 3.15 5.95 -14.44
C THR A 25 3.90 7.26 -14.67
N PRO A 26 5.11 7.23 -15.25
CA PRO A 26 5.85 8.43 -15.66
C PRO A 26 5.03 9.31 -16.60
N ARG A 27 5.23 10.62 -16.55
CA ARG A 27 4.43 11.59 -17.32
C ARG A 27 4.56 11.35 -18.82
N GLU A 28 5.73 10.92 -19.27
CA GLU A 28 6.10 10.63 -20.66
C GLU A 28 5.28 9.47 -21.24
N LEU A 29 4.75 8.59 -20.38
CA LEU A 29 3.92 7.45 -20.75
C LEU A 29 2.43 7.71 -20.57
N SER A 30 2.02 8.92 -20.16
CA SER A 30 0.62 9.22 -19.82
C SER A 30 -0.38 9.10 -20.99
N HIS A 31 0.12 9.09 -22.23
CA HIS A 31 -0.66 8.89 -23.46
C HIS A 31 -0.37 7.57 -24.16
N LYS A 32 0.33 6.64 -23.47
CA LYS A 32 0.82 5.38 -24.01
C LYS A 32 0.31 4.22 -23.13
N PRO A 33 -0.94 3.74 -23.34
CA PRO A 33 -1.59 2.79 -22.42
C PRO A 33 -0.77 1.51 -22.19
N THR A 34 -0.25 0.91 -23.25
CA THR A 34 0.51 -0.33 -23.21
C THR A 34 1.83 -0.15 -22.47
N GLU A 35 2.58 0.89 -22.80
CA GLU A 35 3.87 1.18 -22.18
C GLU A 35 3.72 1.61 -20.72
N ALA A 36 2.65 2.33 -20.39
CA ALA A 36 2.30 2.67 -19.01
C ALA A 36 2.01 1.41 -18.18
N GLU A 37 1.20 0.49 -18.72
CA GLU A 37 0.92 -0.78 -18.05
C GLU A 37 2.19 -1.60 -17.85
N GLN A 38 3.02 -1.73 -18.89
CA GLN A 38 4.29 -2.45 -18.78
C GLN A 38 5.23 -1.80 -17.76
N ASN A 39 5.27 -0.47 -17.69
CA ASN A 39 6.08 0.23 -16.69
C ASN A 39 5.65 -0.09 -15.25
N LEU A 40 4.33 -0.09 -15.00
CA LEU A 40 3.78 -0.44 -13.69
C LEU A 40 4.05 -1.92 -13.35
N ARG A 41 3.91 -2.82 -14.32
CA ARG A 41 4.23 -4.26 -14.16
C ARG A 41 5.70 -4.48 -13.83
N ASN A 42 6.63 -3.89 -14.58
CA ASN A 42 8.07 -4.01 -14.34
C ASN A 42 8.46 -3.48 -12.96
N ARG A 43 7.89 -2.33 -12.54
CA ARG A 43 8.12 -1.78 -11.19
C ARG A 43 7.59 -2.70 -10.10
N PHE A 44 6.45 -3.35 -10.33
CA PHE A 44 5.88 -4.31 -9.38
C PHE A 44 6.67 -5.63 -9.33
N GLU A 45 7.21 -6.11 -10.45
CA GLU A 45 8.03 -7.33 -10.49
C GLU A 45 9.35 -7.17 -9.71
N MET A 46 9.96 -5.98 -9.75
CA MET A 46 11.13 -5.65 -8.94
C MET A 46 10.78 -5.34 -7.47
N HIS A 47 9.50 -5.18 -7.15
CA HIS A 47 9.06 -4.85 -5.81
C HIS A 47 8.98 -6.10 -4.94
N GLN A 48 9.65 -6.04 -3.79
CA GLN A 48 9.54 -7.04 -2.72
C GLN A 48 8.89 -6.38 -1.51
N CYS A 49 7.76 -6.93 -1.04
CA CYS A 49 7.19 -6.53 0.23
C CYS A 49 8.15 -6.94 1.36
N ARG A 50 8.46 -6.05 2.30
CA ARG A 50 9.07 -6.49 3.56
C ARG A 50 7.99 -7.15 4.40
N ALA A 51 8.40 -8.10 5.26
CA ALA A 51 7.49 -8.80 6.16
C ALA A 51 6.70 -7.81 7.06
N ASP A 52 7.35 -6.70 7.44
CA ASP A 52 6.76 -5.66 8.28
C ASP A 52 5.86 -4.69 7.50
N ASP A 53 5.94 -4.69 6.17
CA ASP A 53 5.13 -3.82 5.31
C ASP A 53 3.73 -4.40 5.08
N VAL A 54 3.49 -5.68 5.44
CA VAL A 54 2.13 -6.22 5.49
C VAL A 54 1.40 -5.38 6.52
N ALA A 55 0.53 -4.51 6.03
CA ALA A 55 -0.17 -3.56 6.88
C ALA A 55 -0.69 -4.33 8.10
N ALA A 56 -0.35 -3.83 9.29
CA ALA A 56 -0.72 -4.35 10.60
C ALA A 56 -2.25 -4.29 10.83
N VAL A 57 -3.02 -4.71 9.84
CA VAL A 57 -4.46 -4.82 9.82
C VAL A 57 -4.77 -6.21 10.36
N ARG A 58 -4.54 -6.44 11.68
CA ARG A 58 -5.34 -7.38 12.51
C ARG A 58 -4.97 -7.62 13.99
N TYR A 59 -4.27 -6.74 14.73
CA TYR A 59 -4.22 -6.87 16.20
C TYR A 59 -4.33 -5.55 16.98
N ALA A 60 -5.30 -4.70 16.63
CA ALA A 60 -5.82 -3.68 17.56
C ALA A 60 -7.06 -4.19 18.34
N ALA A 61 -7.22 -5.50 18.46
CA ALA A 61 -8.13 -6.11 19.42
C ALA A 61 -7.26 -6.92 20.40
N VAL A 62 -7.51 -6.75 21.70
CA VAL A 62 -6.79 -7.37 22.84
C VAL A 62 -5.52 -6.62 23.29
N ARG A 63 -5.71 -5.46 23.93
CA ARG A 63 -5.17 -5.14 25.27
C ARG A 63 -5.55 -3.71 25.69
N THR A 64 -6.82 -3.52 25.99
CA THR A 64 -7.30 -2.30 26.67
C THR A 64 -8.15 -2.63 27.89
N VAL A 65 -7.73 -3.58 28.73
CA VAL A 65 -8.19 -3.63 30.13
C VAL A 65 -7.04 -4.20 30.96
N ASN A 66 -6.32 -3.33 31.66
CA ASN A 66 -5.74 -3.58 32.99
C ASN A 66 -4.88 -2.38 33.42
N THR A 67 -5.54 -1.26 33.69
CA THR A 67 -5.02 -0.23 34.62
C THR A 67 -6.18 0.29 35.46
N THR A 68 -6.71 -0.53 36.35
CA THR A 68 -7.40 -0.04 37.55
C THR A 68 -6.36 0.22 38.63
N ARG A 69 -5.83 1.45 38.59
CA ARG A 69 -5.62 2.34 39.74
C ARG A 69 -5.29 1.66 41.09
N SER A 70 -4.00 1.56 41.39
CA SER A 70 -3.49 1.46 42.76
C SER A 70 -2.62 2.69 43.07
N GLY A 71 -3.09 3.51 44.02
CA GLY A 71 -2.44 4.68 44.60
C GLY A 71 -3.46 5.38 45.52
N SER A 72 -3.62 4.95 46.77
CA SER A 72 -2.86 5.30 48.00
C SER A 72 -3.32 6.62 48.63
N ARG A 73 -3.70 6.57 49.91
CA ARG A 73 -3.42 7.57 50.95
C ARG A 73 -3.66 6.96 52.33
N ASP A 74 -2.57 6.81 53.06
CA ASP A 74 -2.52 6.83 54.54
C ASP A 74 -2.98 8.20 55.08
#